data_AF-A0A923U999-F1
#
_entry.id   AF-A0A923U999-F1
#
_cell.length_a   1.000
_cell.length_b   1.000
_cell.length_c   1.000
_cell.angle_alpha   90.00
_cell.angle_beta   90.00
_cell.angle_gamma   90.00
#
_symmetry.space_group_name_H-M   'P 1'
#
loop_
_entity.id
_entity.type
_entity.pdbx_description
1 polymer ?
#
loop_
_entity_poly.entity_id
_entity_poly.type
_entity_poly.pdbx_seq_one_letter_code
_entity_poly.pdbx_strand_id
1 'polypeptide(L)'
;WQKHQADGPRLPKNESNELWKRFRAARTIIETHRKAFFAELDSVHKGARNKKQELAEKAEALIAQGLEGIPVYRTLLDDWKAAGRAGKKFDDALWLRFKAAGDALYSAKSEVEAKDNEEFGANLELKLALLTEAEPLVAETDRVKAKDALLGIQRRWDAIGKVPRDRVKPIEDRLRKVETAVRKLDEDHWQKSNPERIARAEGLAGQLQDAIAKLETELAEAKAGGNARKVADAVEALEARKAWLKAIG
;
A
#
# COMPACT_ATOMS: atom_id res chain seq x y z
N TRP A 1 39.83 15.21 -72.06
CA TRP A 1 38.42 15.66 -72.08
C TRP A 1 38.12 16.57 -73.27
N GLN A 2 38.78 17.74 -73.42
CA GLN A 2 38.58 18.63 -74.58
C GLN A 2 38.83 17.96 -75.94
N LYS A 3 39.90 17.16 -76.10
CA LYS A 3 40.14 16.34 -77.32
C LYS A 3 39.01 15.34 -77.63
N HIS A 4 38.39 14.73 -76.60
CA HIS A 4 37.25 13.83 -76.81
C HIS A 4 35.97 14.55 -77.19
N GLN A 5 35.81 15.82 -76.79
CA GLN A 5 34.72 16.68 -77.28
C GLN A 5 34.93 17.12 -78.73
N ALA A 6 36.18 17.35 -79.13
CA ALA A 6 36.54 17.76 -80.49
C ALA A 6 36.43 16.61 -81.51
N ASP A 7 37.03 15.45 -81.19
CA ASP A 7 37.30 14.35 -82.13
C ASP A 7 36.50 13.06 -81.85
N GLY A 8 35.56 13.09 -80.89
CA GLY A 8 34.73 11.94 -80.56
C GLY A 8 33.75 11.57 -81.70
N PRO A 9 33.31 10.29 -81.78
CA PRO A 9 32.31 9.87 -82.76
C PRO A 9 31.03 10.71 -82.63
N ARG A 10 30.66 11.40 -83.72
CA ARG A 10 29.47 12.27 -83.76
C ARG A 10 28.29 11.49 -84.32
N LEU A 11 27.20 11.46 -83.56
CA LEU A 11 25.93 10.97 -84.07
C LEU A 11 25.40 11.91 -85.17
N PRO A 12 24.67 11.39 -86.16
CA PRO A 12 23.92 12.21 -87.11
C PRO A 12 23.08 13.25 -86.36
N LYS A 13 23.04 14.49 -86.88
CA LYS A 13 22.37 15.63 -86.22
C LYS A 13 20.93 15.32 -85.80
N ASN A 14 20.21 14.55 -86.63
CA ASN A 14 18.83 14.15 -86.35
C ASN A 14 18.74 13.20 -85.14
N GLU A 15 19.60 12.18 -85.08
CA GLU A 15 19.66 11.24 -83.95
C GLU A 15 20.09 11.92 -82.64
N SER A 16 21.09 12.81 -82.73
CA SER A 16 21.54 13.61 -81.58
C SER A 16 20.42 14.50 -81.03
N ASN A 17 19.66 15.17 -81.92
CA ASN A 17 18.53 16.00 -81.52
C ASN A 17 17.41 15.20 -80.85
N GLU A 18 17.07 14.01 -81.38
CA GLU A 18 16.05 13.13 -80.79
C GLU A 18 16.47 12.60 -79.42
N LEU A 19 17.72 12.13 -79.26
CA LEU A 19 18.25 11.71 -77.97
C LEU A 19 18.28 12.86 -76.96
N TRP A 20 18.68 14.06 -77.39
CA TRP A 20 18.68 15.24 -76.54
C TRP A 20 17.27 15.67 -76.13
N LYS A 21 16.29 15.54 -77.02
CA LYS A 21 14.86 15.77 -76.72
C LYS A 21 14.35 14.78 -75.67
N ARG A 22 14.66 13.48 -75.81
CA ARG A 22 14.29 12.44 -74.84
C ARG A 22 14.95 12.68 -73.48
N PHE A 23 16.25 13.00 -73.46
CA PHE A 23 16.97 13.32 -72.22
C PHE A 23 16.37 14.53 -71.50
N ARG A 24 16.11 15.63 -72.23
CA ARG A 24 15.47 16.82 -71.64
C ARG A 24 14.07 16.51 -71.10
N ALA A 25 13.27 15.75 -71.84
CA ALA A 25 11.95 15.34 -71.37
C ALA A 25 12.04 14.51 -70.07
N ALA A 26 12.91 13.51 -70.02
CA ALA A 26 13.13 12.70 -68.82
C ALA A 26 13.63 13.53 -67.63
N ARG A 27 14.58 14.44 -67.86
CA ARG A 27 15.09 15.37 -66.82
C ARG A 27 13.98 16.29 -66.29
N THR A 28 13.14 16.84 -67.16
CA THR A 28 12.01 17.69 -66.75
C THR A 28 11.02 16.92 -65.89
N ILE A 29 10.72 15.66 -66.24
CA ILE A 29 9.85 14.79 -65.44
C ILE A 29 10.44 14.60 -64.04
N ILE A 30 11.72 14.20 -63.93
CA ILE A 30 12.40 14.01 -62.65
C ILE A 30 12.42 15.29 -61.82
N GLU A 31 12.76 16.44 -62.43
CA GLU A 31 12.80 17.72 -61.72
C GLU A 31 11.42 18.13 -61.19
N THR A 32 10.37 17.87 -61.97
CA THR A 32 8.98 18.14 -61.56
C THR A 32 8.58 17.27 -60.38
N HIS A 33 8.85 15.97 -60.42
CA HIS A 33 8.57 15.07 -59.29
C HIS A 33 9.42 15.39 -58.07
N ARG A 34 10.70 15.76 -58.24
CA ARG A 34 11.57 16.15 -57.12
C ARG A 34 11.03 17.39 -56.41
N LYS A 35 10.62 18.41 -57.17
CA LYS A 35 10.01 19.62 -56.60
C LYS A 35 8.71 19.31 -55.87
N ALA A 36 7.84 18.50 -56.46
CA ALA A 36 6.58 18.09 -55.83
C ALA A 36 6.83 17.30 -54.53
N PHE A 37 7.78 16.36 -54.53
CA PHE A 37 8.14 15.58 -53.35
C PHE A 37 8.64 16.46 -52.20
N PHE A 38 9.55 17.40 -52.46
CA PHE A 38 10.06 18.28 -51.41
C PHE A 38 9.01 19.29 -50.93
N ALA A 39 8.12 19.76 -51.81
CA ALA A 39 7.00 20.61 -51.41
C ALA A 39 6.04 19.87 -50.47
N GLU A 40 5.71 18.61 -50.78
CA GLU A 40 4.90 17.76 -49.91
C GLU A 40 5.61 17.47 -48.58
N LEU A 41 6.89 17.11 -48.63
CA LEU A 41 7.69 16.86 -47.43
C LEU A 41 7.75 18.09 -46.51
N ASP A 42 7.94 19.28 -47.07
CA ASP A 42 7.95 20.53 -46.32
C ASP A 42 6.58 20.85 -45.71
N SER A 43 5.50 20.53 -46.43
CA SER A 43 4.12 20.66 -45.92
C SER A 43 3.89 19.73 -44.73
N VAL A 44 4.24 18.44 -44.85
CA VAL A 44 4.15 17.45 -43.77
C VAL A 44 4.99 17.88 -42.56
N HIS A 45 6.24 18.29 -42.78
CA HIS A 45 7.11 18.79 -41.71
C HIS A 45 6.55 20.04 -41.05
N LYS A 46 5.93 20.96 -41.81
CA LYS A 46 5.28 22.15 -41.25
C LYS A 46 4.08 21.77 -40.38
N GLY A 47 3.23 20.84 -40.82
CA GLY A 47 2.12 20.34 -40.02
C GLY A 47 2.58 19.70 -38.71
N ALA A 48 3.58 18.81 -38.78
CA ALA A 48 4.17 18.18 -37.61
C ALA A 48 4.82 19.20 -36.64
N ARG A 49 5.51 20.22 -37.18
CA ARG A 49 6.09 21.31 -36.38
C ARG A 49 5.03 22.06 -35.58
N ASN A 50 3.96 22.48 -36.25
CA ASN A 50 2.89 23.22 -35.59
C ASN A 50 2.24 22.37 -34.48
N LYS A 51 1.92 21.11 -34.78
CA LYS A 51 1.33 20.20 -33.79
C LYS A 51 2.27 20.01 -32.59
N LYS A 52 3.57 19.78 -32.81
CA LYS A 52 4.55 19.65 -31.72
C LYS A 52 4.76 20.93 -30.94
N GLN A 53 4.69 22.10 -31.59
CA GLN A 53 4.74 23.40 -30.92
C GLN A 53 3.56 23.56 -29.96
N GLU A 54 2.34 23.27 -30.41
CA GLU A 54 1.13 23.31 -29.56
C GLU A 54 1.22 22.31 -28.40
N LEU A 55 1.74 21.11 -28.63
CA LEU A 55 1.92 20.11 -27.57
C LEU A 55 2.96 20.55 -26.54
N ALA A 56 4.05 21.18 -26.96
CA ALA A 56 5.05 21.74 -26.05
C ALA A 56 4.44 22.87 -25.19
N GLU A 57 3.69 23.79 -25.80
CA GLU A 57 3.02 24.88 -25.07
C GLU A 57 1.99 24.35 -24.06
N LYS A 58 1.19 23.35 -24.45
CA LYS A 58 0.26 22.67 -23.53
C LYS A 58 1.00 22.00 -22.38
N ALA A 59 2.11 21.30 -22.66
CA ALA A 59 2.91 20.67 -21.63
C ALA A 59 3.53 21.70 -20.65
N GLU A 60 4.05 22.81 -21.17
CA GLU A 60 4.57 23.92 -20.37
C GLU A 60 3.49 24.51 -19.45
N ALA A 61 2.25 24.66 -19.93
CA ALA A 61 1.12 25.13 -19.12
C ALA A 61 0.73 24.17 -17.98
N LEU A 62 1.00 22.87 -18.12
CA LEU A 62 0.71 21.87 -17.07
C LEU A 62 1.63 22.02 -15.86
N ILE A 63 2.80 22.65 -16.00
CA ILE A 63 3.76 22.83 -14.89
C ILE A 63 3.07 23.53 -13.70
N ALA A 64 2.24 24.53 -13.97
CA ALA A 64 1.49 25.26 -12.93
C ALA A 64 0.46 24.40 -12.19
N GLN A 65 0.02 23.28 -12.78
CA GLN A 65 -0.92 22.33 -12.17
C GLN A 65 -0.21 21.29 -11.27
N GLY A 66 1.13 21.24 -11.30
CA GLY A 66 1.91 20.30 -10.49
C GLY A 66 1.50 18.84 -10.73
N LEU A 67 1.31 18.08 -9.65
CA LEU A 67 0.99 16.65 -9.69
C LEU A 67 -0.23 16.31 -10.55
N GLU A 68 -1.26 17.15 -10.53
CA GLU A 68 -2.51 16.95 -11.27
C GLU A 68 -2.32 17.07 -12.79
N GLY A 69 -1.23 17.71 -13.23
CA GLY A 69 -0.87 17.82 -14.65
C GLY A 69 -0.27 16.53 -15.23
N ILE A 70 0.21 15.59 -14.40
CA ILE A 70 0.94 14.39 -14.86
C ILE A 70 0.07 13.47 -15.77
N PRO A 71 -1.20 13.17 -15.44
CA PRO A 71 -2.05 12.36 -16.32
C PRO A 71 -2.25 13.01 -17.69
N VAL A 72 -2.47 14.33 -17.73
CA VAL A 72 -2.66 15.07 -18.98
C VAL A 72 -1.36 15.10 -19.80
N TYR A 73 -0.21 15.28 -19.14
CA TYR A 73 1.10 15.23 -19.79
C TYR A 73 1.36 13.89 -20.48
N ARG A 74 0.91 12.77 -19.89
CA ARG A 74 1.01 11.44 -20.53
C ARG A 74 0.20 11.37 -21.83
N THR A 75 -1.00 11.91 -21.84
CA THR A 75 -1.80 12.02 -23.08
C THR A 75 -1.09 12.86 -24.12
N LEU A 76 -0.51 14.00 -23.73
CA LEU A 76 0.27 14.84 -24.65
C LEU A 76 1.51 14.13 -25.20
N LEU A 77 2.14 13.25 -24.42
CA LEU A 77 3.29 12.46 -24.86
C LEU A 77 2.88 11.42 -25.93
N ASP A 78 1.68 10.87 -25.83
CA ASP A 78 1.16 9.97 -26.84
C ASP A 78 0.77 10.72 -28.13
N ASP A 79 0.17 11.89 -27.99
CA ASP A 79 -0.08 12.81 -29.12
C ASP A 79 1.22 13.26 -29.80
N TRP A 80 2.28 13.45 -29.01
CA TRP A 80 3.62 13.80 -29.51
C TRP A 80 4.20 12.70 -30.39
N LYS A 81 4.14 11.45 -29.93
CA LYS A 81 4.59 10.28 -30.72
C LYS A 81 3.80 10.16 -32.02
N ALA A 82 2.52 10.51 -32.00
CA ALA A 82 1.64 10.49 -33.17
C ALA A 82 1.80 11.70 -34.12
N ALA A 83 2.50 12.77 -33.73
CA ALA A 83 2.58 14.02 -34.49
C ALA A 83 3.49 13.98 -35.74
N GLY A 84 4.17 12.86 -36.01
CA GLY A 84 5.09 12.73 -37.14
C GLY A 84 6.43 13.44 -36.92
N ARG A 85 7.20 13.69 -37.99
CA ARG A 85 8.51 14.35 -37.92
C ARG A 85 8.44 15.80 -38.39
N ALA A 86 9.04 16.70 -37.64
CA ALA A 86 9.12 18.13 -37.93
C ALA A 86 10.43 18.52 -38.65
N GLY A 87 11.32 17.54 -38.84
CA GLY A 87 12.69 17.73 -39.32
C GLY A 87 13.65 17.82 -38.15
N LYS A 88 14.81 17.18 -38.27
CA LYS A 88 15.75 16.90 -37.16
C LYS A 88 15.97 18.07 -36.20
N LYS A 89 16.35 19.24 -36.73
CA LYS A 89 16.66 20.43 -35.92
C LYS A 89 15.45 20.92 -35.10
N PHE A 90 14.26 20.91 -35.68
CA PHE A 90 13.04 21.35 -35.00
C PHE A 90 12.53 20.30 -34.02
N ASP A 91 12.59 19.01 -34.41
CA ASP A 91 12.24 17.89 -33.53
C ASP A 91 13.05 17.93 -32.24
N ASP A 92 14.38 18.09 -32.32
CA ASP A 92 15.26 18.10 -31.15
C ASP A 92 14.94 19.28 -30.21
N ALA A 93 14.77 20.48 -30.76
CA ALA A 93 14.48 21.68 -29.97
C ALA A 93 13.11 21.63 -29.31
N LEU A 94 12.07 21.21 -30.04
CA LEU A 94 10.72 21.07 -29.51
C LEU A 94 10.69 19.94 -28.47
N TRP A 95 11.38 18.83 -28.71
CA TRP A 95 11.45 17.71 -27.78
C TRP A 95 12.10 18.11 -26.46
N LEU A 96 13.19 18.89 -26.51
CA LEU A 96 13.84 19.38 -25.30
C LEU A 96 12.87 20.22 -24.45
N ARG A 97 12.08 21.10 -25.06
CA ARG A 97 11.06 21.90 -24.37
C ARG A 97 9.95 21.04 -23.77
N PHE A 98 9.39 20.14 -24.58
CA PHE A 98 8.35 19.21 -24.14
C PHE A 98 8.83 18.35 -22.95
N LYS A 99 10.04 17.80 -23.06
CA LYS A 99 10.65 16.98 -22.01
C LYS A 99 10.91 17.79 -20.75
N ALA A 100 11.42 19.03 -20.86
CA ALA A 100 11.67 19.88 -19.70
C ALA A 100 10.39 20.12 -18.87
N ALA A 101 9.22 20.26 -19.53
CA ALA A 101 7.95 20.35 -18.82
C ALA A 101 7.61 19.05 -18.07
N GLY A 102 7.83 17.89 -18.69
CA GLY A 102 7.69 16.60 -18.01
C GLY A 102 8.63 16.44 -16.83
N ASP A 103 9.91 16.75 -17.02
CA ASP A 103 10.95 16.67 -16.00
C ASP A 103 10.57 17.55 -14.78
N ALA A 104 10.03 18.75 -15.00
CA ALA A 104 9.53 19.62 -13.93
C ALA A 104 8.36 18.99 -13.14
N LEU A 105 7.37 18.40 -13.85
CA LEU A 105 6.22 17.74 -13.22
C LEU A 105 6.63 16.52 -12.37
N TYR A 106 7.53 15.69 -12.89
CA TYR A 106 7.99 14.50 -12.18
C TYR A 106 8.99 14.83 -11.07
N SER A 107 9.78 15.90 -11.20
CA SER A 107 10.64 16.40 -10.10
C SER A 107 9.79 16.83 -8.91
N ALA A 108 8.74 17.62 -9.15
CA ALA A 108 7.81 18.02 -8.09
C ALA A 108 7.16 16.81 -7.40
N LYS A 109 6.83 15.75 -8.15
CA LYS A 109 6.36 14.49 -7.57
C LYS A 109 7.40 13.83 -6.68
N SER A 110 8.63 13.72 -7.16
CA SER A 110 9.71 13.09 -6.41
C SER A 110 10.04 13.83 -5.12
N GLU A 111 9.92 15.16 -5.09
CA GLU A 111 10.14 15.97 -3.89
C GLU A 111 9.07 15.74 -2.83
N VAL A 112 7.80 15.61 -3.23
CA VAL A 112 6.70 15.27 -2.30
C VAL A 112 6.91 13.87 -1.75
N GLU A 113 7.20 12.90 -2.61
CA GLU A 113 7.46 11.52 -2.18
C GLU A 113 8.69 11.41 -1.28
N ALA A 114 9.73 12.21 -1.51
CA ALA A 114 10.92 12.24 -0.67
C ALA A 114 10.61 12.78 0.74
N LYS A 115 9.84 13.87 0.83
CA LYS A 115 9.41 14.44 2.11
C LYS A 115 8.54 13.45 2.89
N ASP A 116 7.56 12.85 2.22
CA ASP A 116 6.70 11.84 2.83
C ASP A 116 7.52 10.64 3.34
N ASN A 117 8.50 10.18 2.56
CA ASN A 117 9.36 9.07 2.97
C ASN A 117 10.26 9.42 4.17
N GLU A 118 10.79 10.63 4.25
CA GLU A 118 11.58 11.10 5.38
C GLU A 118 10.72 11.20 6.65
N GLU A 119 9.55 11.84 6.57
CA GLU A 119 8.60 11.95 7.68
C GLU A 119 8.16 10.56 8.16
N PHE A 120 7.78 9.67 7.24
CA PHE A 120 7.33 8.33 7.59
C PHE A 120 8.46 7.48 8.16
N GLY A 121 9.70 7.65 7.69
CA GLY A 121 10.88 7.01 8.26
C GLY A 121 11.09 7.40 9.73
N ALA A 122 11.07 8.69 10.04
CA ALA A 122 11.17 9.17 11.42
C ALA A 122 10.02 8.66 12.30
N ASN A 123 8.79 8.68 11.78
CA ASN A 123 7.61 8.15 12.48
C ASN A 123 7.73 6.65 12.77
N LEU A 124 8.31 5.89 11.84
CA LEU A 124 8.54 4.46 12.03
C LEU A 124 9.50 4.20 13.19
N GLU A 125 10.60 4.95 13.29
CA GLU A 125 11.56 4.82 14.39
C GLU A 125 10.89 5.08 15.74
N LEU A 126 10.09 6.14 15.85
CA LEU A 126 9.34 6.46 17.06
C LEU A 126 8.33 5.37 17.42
N LYS A 127 7.60 4.82 16.44
CA LYS A 127 6.65 3.72 16.68
C LYS A 127 7.36 2.42 17.08
N LEU A 128 8.53 2.14 16.51
CA LEU A 128 9.33 0.98 16.92
C LEU A 128 9.81 1.13 18.37
N ALA A 129 10.24 2.33 18.78
CA ALA A 129 10.59 2.61 20.18
C ALA A 129 9.41 2.40 21.13
N LEU A 130 8.21 2.86 20.76
CA LEU A 130 6.99 2.59 21.53
C LEU A 130 6.67 1.10 21.63
N LEU A 131 6.89 0.31 20.56
CA LEU A 131 6.69 -1.13 20.62
C LEU A 131 7.66 -1.80 21.58
N THR A 132 8.92 -1.37 21.62
CA THR A 132 9.89 -1.87 22.61
C THR A 132 9.45 -1.57 24.04
N GLU A 133 8.79 -0.43 24.28
CA GLU A 133 8.19 -0.09 25.57
C GLU A 133 6.91 -0.91 25.87
N ALA A 134 6.12 -1.22 24.85
CA ALA A 134 4.83 -1.91 24.97
C ALA A 134 4.97 -3.42 25.16
N GLU A 135 5.94 -4.07 24.49
CA GLU A 135 6.10 -5.52 24.48
C GLU A 135 6.22 -6.17 25.88
N PRO A 136 6.92 -5.57 26.87
CA PRO A 136 6.94 -6.08 28.24
C PRO A 136 5.57 -6.19 28.91
N LEU A 137 4.57 -5.38 28.50
CA LEU A 137 3.22 -5.42 29.08
C LEU A 137 2.51 -6.77 28.83
N VAL A 138 2.97 -7.57 27.87
CA VAL A 138 2.45 -8.92 27.63
C VAL A 138 2.67 -9.84 28.84
N ALA A 139 3.75 -9.63 29.59
CA ALA A 139 4.10 -10.41 30.77
C ALA A 139 3.71 -9.73 32.10
N GLU A 140 3.10 -8.54 32.05
CA GLU A 140 2.66 -7.82 33.24
C GLU A 140 1.46 -8.51 33.89
N THR A 141 1.44 -8.54 35.22
CA THR A 141 0.39 -9.18 36.03
C THR A 141 -0.50 -8.16 36.74
N ASP A 142 0.01 -6.95 36.96
CA ASP A 142 -0.78 -5.84 37.48
C ASP A 142 -1.65 -5.25 36.37
N ARG A 143 -2.95 -5.57 36.43
CA ARG A 143 -3.97 -5.13 35.48
C ARG A 143 -4.07 -3.60 35.36
N VAL A 144 -4.01 -2.89 36.49
CA VAL A 144 -4.21 -1.44 36.50
C VAL A 144 -2.99 -0.78 35.86
N LYS A 145 -1.80 -1.18 36.30
CA LYS A 145 -0.53 -0.72 35.73
C LYS A 145 -0.43 -1.01 34.23
N ALA A 146 -0.82 -2.23 33.81
CA ALA A 146 -0.79 -2.62 32.40
C ALA A 146 -1.75 -1.77 31.53
N LYS A 147 -2.96 -1.50 32.02
CA LYS A 147 -3.95 -0.66 31.32
C LYS A 147 -3.50 0.79 31.23
N ASP A 148 -3.00 1.36 32.32
CA ASP A 148 -2.56 2.76 32.33
C ASP A 148 -1.35 2.97 31.41
N ALA A 149 -0.38 2.05 31.44
CA ALA A 149 0.78 2.08 30.53
C ALA A 149 0.35 1.95 29.06
N LEU A 150 -0.55 1.00 28.75
CA LEU A 150 -1.05 0.80 27.39
C LEU A 150 -1.78 2.04 26.86
N LEU A 151 -2.62 2.68 27.66
CA LEU A 151 -3.32 3.92 27.28
C LEU A 151 -2.34 5.05 26.96
N GLY A 152 -1.27 5.19 27.75
CA GLY A 152 -0.22 6.19 27.49
C GLY A 152 0.56 5.91 26.19
N ILE A 153 0.81 4.64 25.88
CA ILE A 153 1.45 4.21 24.64
C ILE A 153 0.52 4.46 23.44
N GLN A 154 -0.76 4.11 23.52
CA GLN A 154 -1.73 4.31 22.44
C GLN A 154 -1.88 5.80 22.09
N ARG A 155 -1.95 6.69 23.09
CA ARG A 155 -1.98 8.14 22.85
C ARG A 155 -0.75 8.63 22.09
N ARG A 156 0.45 8.18 22.45
CA ARG A 156 1.69 8.53 21.75
C ARG A 156 1.75 7.90 20.36
N TRP A 157 1.26 6.68 20.21
CA TRP A 157 1.18 5.97 18.94
C TRP A 157 0.32 6.71 17.91
N ASP A 158 -0.85 7.19 18.34
CA ASP A 158 -1.76 7.95 17.51
C ASP A 158 -1.19 9.34 17.14
N ALA A 159 -0.41 9.93 18.03
CA ALA A 159 0.23 11.23 17.81
C ALA A 159 1.39 11.21 16.79
N ILE A 160 2.10 10.08 16.62
CA ILE A 160 3.25 9.96 15.71
C ILE A 160 2.84 9.99 14.22
N GLY A 161 1.58 9.70 13.89
CA GLY A 161 1.11 9.76 12.50
C GLY A 161 1.48 8.53 11.66
N LYS A 162 1.71 8.72 10.35
CA LYS A 162 1.82 7.64 9.36
C LYS A 162 3.24 7.10 9.25
N VAL A 163 3.36 5.84 8.82
CA VAL A 163 4.62 5.13 8.57
C VAL A 163 4.65 4.62 7.13
N PRO A 164 5.78 4.12 6.61
CA PRO A 164 5.86 3.56 5.27
C PRO A 164 4.84 2.43 5.11
N ARG A 165 4.18 2.40 3.95
CA ARG A 165 3.01 1.54 3.71
C ARG A 165 3.30 0.05 3.92
N ASP A 166 4.51 -0.39 3.61
CA ASP A 166 5.01 -1.75 3.83
C ASP A 166 5.19 -2.09 5.31
N ARG A 167 5.34 -1.08 6.18
CA ARG A 167 5.58 -1.22 7.62
C ARG A 167 4.33 -1.11 8.48
N VAL A 168 3.23 -0.55 7.97
CA VAL A 168 1.96 -0.39 8.69
C VAL A 168 1.52 -1.69 9.36
N LYS A 169 1.33 -2.75 8.56
CA LYS A 169 0.80 -4.02 9.07
C LYS A 169 1.72 -4.69 10.11
N PRO A 170 3.04 -4.86 9.86
CA PRO A 170 3.95 -5.44 10.85
C PRO A 170 3.94 -4.74 12.21
N ILE A 171 3.91 -3.40 12.24
CA ILE A 171 3.98 -2.66 13.50
C ILE A 171 2.63 -2.68 14.25
N GLU A 172 1.51 -2.60 13.52
CA GLU A 172 0.16 -2.69 14.12
C GLU A 172 -0.10 -4.08 14.70
N ASP A 173 0.34 -5.14 14.02
CA ASP A 173 0.19 -6.51 14.52
C ASP A 173 0.97 -6.73 15.83
N ARG A 174 2.12 -6.07 16.01
CA ARG A 174 2.88 -6.11 17.28
C ARG A 174 2.12 -5.38 18.39
N LEU A 175 1.60 -4.19 18.14
CA LEU A 175 0.82 -3.45 19.14
C LEU A 175 -0.46 -4.21 19.53
N ARG A 176 -1.18 -4.77 18.54
CA ARG A 176 -2.40 -5.55 18.76
C ARG A 176 -2.17 -6.78 19.65
N LYS A 177 -1.00 -7.42 19.56
CA LYS A 177 -0.64 -8.52 20.47
C LYS A 177 -0.57 -8.05 21.92
N VAL A 178 0.05 -6.88 22.16
CA VAL A 178 0.11 -6.26 23.48
C VAL A 178 -1.29 -5.93 23.98
N GLU A 179 -2.10 -5.26 23.17
CA GLU A 179 -3.48 -4.91 23.51
C GLU A 179 -4.33 -6.13 23.87
N THR A 180 -4.15 -7.23 23.14
CA THR A 180 -4.86 -8.48 23.37
C THR A 180 -4.44 -9.13 24.70
N ALA A 181 -3.15 -9.10 25.03
CA ALA A 181 -2.67 -9.61 26.31
C ALA A 181 -3.23 -8.81 27.50
N VAL A 182 -3.21 -7.46 27.42
CA VAL A 182 -3.76 -6.60 28.47
C VAL A 182 -5.28 -6.78 28.60
N ARG A 183 -6.00 -6.90 27.48
CA ARG A 183 -7.45 -7.20 27.49
C ARG A 183 -7.75 -8.54 28.16
N LYS A 184 -6.95 -9.57 27.87
CA LYS A 184 -7.11 -10.89 28.47
C LYS A 184 -6.87 -10.86 29.98
N LEU A 185 -5.88 -10.10 30.45
CA LEU A 185 -5.62 -9.91 31.88
C LEU A 185 -6.84 -9.29 32.61
N ASP A 186 -7.50 -8.33 31.96
CA ASP A 186 -8.71 -7.67 32.48
C ASP A 186 -9.91 -8.64 32.51
N GLU A 187 -10.10 -9.41 31.44
CA GLU A 187 -11.13 -10.45 31.33
C GLU A 187 -10.93 -11.54 32.38
N ASP A 188 -9.71 -12.06 32.55
CA ASP A 188 -9.38 -13.11 33.52
C ASP A 188 -9.66 -12.64 34.96
N HIS A 189 -9.39 -11.36 35.26
CA HIS A 189 -9.75 -10.77 36.55
C HIS A 189 -11.27 -10.70 36.71
N TRP A 190 -11.99 -10.16 35.72
CA TRP A 190 -13.45 -10.04 35.77
C TRP A 190 -14.14 -11.40 35.94
N GLN A 191 -13.67 -12.42 35.20
CA GLN A 191 -14.16 -13.79 35.29
C GLN A 191 -13.98 -14.39 36.68
N LYS A 192 -12.88 -14.08 37.38
CA LYS A 192 -12.62 -14.51 38.76
C LYS A 192 -13.45 -13.73 39.77
N SER A 193 -13.65 -12.43 39.55
CA SER A 193 -14.41 -11.55 40.44
C SER A 193 -15.90 -11.46 40.11
N ASN A 194 -16.41 -12.30 39.20
CA ASN A 194 -17.79 -12.22 38.73
C ASN A 194 -18.76 -12.52 39.88
N PRO A 195 -19.62 -11.56 40.29
CA PRO A 195 -20.53 -11.72 41.42
C PRO A 195 -21.47 -12.91 41.28
N GLU A 196 -21.93 -13.23 40.06
CA GLU A 196 -22.79 -14.39 39.84
C GLU A 196 -22.06 -15.72 40.01
N ARG A 197 -20.77 -15.78 39.65
CA ARG A 197 -19.94 -16.97 39.86
C ARG A 197 -19.64 -17.16 41.33
N ILE A 198 -19.31 -16.07 42.03
CA ILE A 198 -19.10 -16.08 43.48
C ILE A 198 -20.39 -16.50 44.18
N ALA A 199 -21.52 -15.87 43.89
CA ALA A 199 -22.81 -16.20 44.48
C ALA A 199 -23.29 -17.63 44.16
N ARG A 200 -23.04 -18.15 42.95
CA ARG A 200 -23.33 -19.56 42.63
C ARG A 200 -22.43 -20.52 43.40
N ALA A 201 -21.14 -20.22 43.55
CA ALA A 201 -20.23 -21.04 44.33
C ALA A 201 -20.59 -21.03 45.82
N GLU A 202 -20.88 -19.85 46.37
CA GLU A 202 -21.34 -19.68 47.75
C GLU A 202 -22.70 -20.35 48.00
N GLY A 203 -23.66 -20.22 47.08
CA GLY A 203 -24.96 -20.87 47.16
C GLY A 203 -24.87 -22.40 47.09
N LEU A 204 -24.02 -22.94 46.20
CA LEU A 204 -23.76 -24.39 46.12
C LEU A 204 -23.06 -24.90 47.38
N ALA A 205 -22.10 -24.12 47.92
CA ALA A 205 -21.44 -24.44 49.18
C ALA A 205 -22.42 -24.48 50.35
N GLY A 206 -23.35 -23.51 50.44
CA GLY A 206 -24.41 -23.50 51.44
C GLY A 206 -25.33 -24.74 51.33
N GLN A 207 -25.75 -25.11 50.12
CA GLN A 207 -26.56 -26.33 49.90
C GLN A 207 -25.83 -27.60 50.32
N LEU A 208 -24.52 -27.70 50.08
CA LEU A 208 -23.71 -28.83 50.51
C LEU A 208 -23.52 -28.86 52.04
N GLN A 209 -23.36 -27.70 52.68
CA GLN A 209 -23.29 -27.60 54.14
C GLN A 209 -24.60 -28.04 54.80
N ASP A 210 -25.75 -27.60 54.28
CA ASP A 210 -27.07 -28.02 54.76
C ASP A 210 -27.27 -29.54 54.59
N ALA A 211 -26.86 -30.10 53.45
CA ALA A 211 -26.93 -31.54 53.20
C ALA A 211 -26.03 -32.34 54.16
N ILE A 212 -24.83 -31.84 54.46
CA ILE A 212 -23.92 -32.45 55.44
C ILE A 212 -24.56 -32.41 56.83
N ALA A 213 -25.09 -31.27 57.29
CA ALA A 213 -25.73 -31.16 58.60
C ALA A 213 -26.92 -32.13 58.75
N LYS A 214 -27.70 -32.30 57.69
CA LYS A 214 -28.79 -33.28 57.66
C LYS A 214 -28.27 -34.72 57.77
N LEU A 215 -27.23 -35.08 57.00
CA LEU A 215 -26.61 -36.39 57.05
C LEU A 215 -25.93 -36.68 58.40
N GLU A 216 -25.38 -35.67 59.08
CA GLU A 216 -24.84 -35.82 60.45
C GLU A 216 -25.94 -36.13 61.46
N THR A 217 -27.11 -35.50 61.30
CA THR A 217 -28.30 -35.77 62.12
C THR A 217 -28.82 -37.19 61.89
N GLU A 218 -29.00 -37.58 60.62
CA GLU A 218 -29.45 -38.93 60.22
C GLU A 218 -28.47 -40.01 60.70
N LEU A 219 -27.17 -39.74 60.66
CA LEU A 219 -26.13 -40.63 61.19
C LEU A 219 -26.23 -40.79 62.71
N ALA A 220 -26.49 -39.70 63.46
CA ALA A 220 -26.68 -39.74 64.90
C ALA A 220 -27.93 -40.56 65.29
N GLU A 221 -29.04 -40.37 64.58
CA GLU A 221 -30.27 -41.14 64.75
C GLU A 221 -30.08 -42.63 64.41
N ALA A 222 -29.40 -42.93 63.31
CA ALA A 222 -29.10 -44.31 62.89
C ALA A 222 -28.22 -45.05 63.92
N LYS A 223 -27.26 -44.33 64.54
CA LYS A 223 -26.43 -44.86 65.64
C LYS A 223 -27.27 -45.11 66.90
N ALA A 224 -28.16 -44.19 67.27
CA ALA A 224 -29.04 -44.34 68.43
C ALA A 224 -30.06 -45.48 68.26
N GLY A 225 -30.55 -45.70 67.03
CA GLY A 225 -31.47 -46.79 66.69
C GLY A 225 -30.82 -48.15 66.44
N GLY A 226 -29.49 -48.26 66.51
CA GLY A 226 -28.76 -49.53 66.39
C GLY A 226 -28.78 -50.19 65.01
N ASN A 227 -29.11 -49.46 63.94
CA ASN A 227 -29.19 -50.03 62.58
C ASN A 227 -27.85 -49.88 61.83
N ALA A 228 -27.02 -50.92 61.89
CA ALA A 228 -25.68 -50.92 61.31
C ALA A 228 -25.64 -50.59 59.79
N ARG A 229 -26.66 -51.01 59.03
CA ARG A 229 -26.72 -50.74 57.58
C ARG A 229 -26.97 -49.26 57.31
N LYS A 230 -27.94 -48.65 58.01
CA LYS A 230 -28.21 -47.21 57.89
C LYS A 230 -27.03 -46.34 58.33
N VAL A 231 -26.27 -46.79 59.32
CA VAL A 231 -25.03 -46.11 59.75
C VAL A 231 -23.99 -46.13 58.63
N ALA A 232 -23.75 -47.27 57.98
CA ALA A 232 -22.80 -47.37 56.87
C ALA A 232 -23.19 -46.47 55.69
N ASP A 233 -24.46 -46.53 55.27
CA ASP A 233 -24.97 -45.72 54.15
C ASP A 233 -24.87 -44.21 54.44
N ALA A 234 -25.18 -43.78 55.68
CA ALA A 234 -25.09 -42.37 56.09
C ALA A 234 -23.63 -41.88 56.18
N VAL A 235 -22.69 -42.73 56.62
CA VAL A 235 -21.25 -42.39 56.62
C VAL A 235 -20.74 -42.22 55.19
N GLU A 236 -21.08 -43.13 54.28
CA GLU A 236 -20.64 -43.04 52.89
C GLU A 236 -21.17 -41.77 52.20
N ALA A 237 -22.47 -41.48 52.39
CA ALA A 237 -23.10 -40.27 51.85
C ALA A 237 -22.47 -38.99 52.43
N LEU A 238 -22.18 -38.97 53.74
CA LEU A 238 -21.53 -37.85 54.41
C LEU A 238 -20.13 -37.58 53.84
N GLU A 239 -19.30 -38.61 53.73
CA GLU A 239 -17.94 -38.51 53.18
C GLU A 239 -17.97 -38.04 51.72
N ALA A 240 -18.90 -38.53 50.91
CA ALA A 240 -19.07 -38.06 49.54
C ALA A 240 -19.41 -36.56 49.48
N ARG A 241 -20.29 -36.06 50.36
CA ARG A 241 -20.65 -34.63 50.38
C ARG A 241 -19.56 -33.74 50.97
N LYS A 242 -18.80 -34.21 51.96
CA LYS A 242 -17.60 -33.52 52.47
C LYS A 242 -16.50 -33.45 51.40
N ALA A 243 -16.29 -34.51 50.62
CA ALA A 243 -15.37 -34.53 49.50
C ALA A 243 -15.78 -33.54 48.40
N TRP A 244 -17.07 -33.46 48.08
CA TRP A 244 -17.61 -32.48 47.11
C TRP A 244 -17.45 -31.04 47.60
N LEU A 245 -17.74 -30.76 48.87
CA LEU A 245 -17.54 -29.42 49.45
C LEU A 245 -16.07 -29.00 49.41
N LYS A 246 -15.14 -29.93 49.67
CA LYS A 246 -13.70 -29.71 49.56
C LYS A 246 -13.21 -29.51 48.12
N ALA A 247 -13.94 -30.03 47.13
CA ALA A 247 -13.56 -29.91 45.72
C ALA A 247 -14.02 -28.59 45.08
N ILE A 248 -14.98 -27.88 45.70
CA ILE A 248 -15.51 -26.60 45.20
C ILE A 248 -14.95 -25.35 45.93
N GLY A 249 -14.25 -25.53 47.05
CA GLY A 249 -13.56 -24.49 47.80
C GLY A 249 -12.04 -24.58 47.63
#